data_AF-A0A5B6TDP8-F1
#
_entry.id   AF-A0A5B6TDP8-F1
#
_cell.length_a   1.000
_cell.length_b   1.000
_cell.length_c   1.000
_cell.angle_alpha   90.00
_cell.angle_beta   90.00
_cell.angle_gamma   90.00
#
_symmetry.space_group_name_H-M   'P 1'
#
loop_
_entity.id
_entity.type
_entity.pdbx_description
1 polymer ?
#
loop_
_entity_poly.entity_id
_entity_poly.type
_entity_poly.pdbx_seq_one_letter_code
_entity_poly.pdbx_strand_id
1 'polypeptide(L)'
;MLRTLLLPFRTALGVMLTASLLFACEADSDTTEPSPEATPTRTSFSMVDSIKVDAGYQNMYPEAYNNLRGKTYKVAAQDKLEAYFIEENNGVTLYFRDTSTVNTRSWVSMHFSNRTIQNLPASISLKDATTVCVHNGQTFSDGSGAMSPGCVKVLDGTATLLYNALTKVLSGSVVNLKLGLEYYVPEYTFPNRAGNALRQSGSSRNLNITFENIRGHSGN
;
A
#
# COMPACT_ATOMS: atom_id res chain seq x y z
N MET A 1 2.65 -66.34 26.85
CA MET A 1 3.71 -66.71 27.82
C MET A 1 4.94 -65.90 27.42
N LEU A 2 5.18 -64.71 27.96
CA LEU A 2 5.51 -64.33 29.34
C LEU A 2 6.91 -64.81 29.77
N ARG A 3 7.69 -63.87 30.33
CA ARG A 3 9.10 -63.90 30.80
C ARG A 3 10.08 -63.29 29.77
N THR A 4 11.02 -62.42 30.15
CA THR A 4 11.52 -62.12 31.51
C THR A 4 11.90 -60.64 31.68
N LEU A 5 11.58 -60.04 32.83
CA LEU A 5 12.21 -58.81 33.32
C LEU A 5 13.65 -59.10 33.80
N LEU A 6 14.51 -58.08 33.87
CA LEU A 6 15.03 -57.51 35.15
C LEU A 6 16.22 -56.55 34.90
N LEU A 7 16.13 -55.34 35.46
CA LEU A 7 17.30 -54.47 35.76
C LEU A 7 17.77 -54.71 37.20
N PRO A 8 19.04 -54.42 37.50
CA PRO A 8 19.39 -53.38 38.50
C PRO A 8 20.48 -52.43 37.96
N PHE A 9 20.52 -51.10 38.16
CA PHE A 9 20.34 -50.17 39.29
C PHE A 9 21.61 -49.93 40.16
N ARG A 10 22.19 -48.71 40.01
CA ARG A 10 23.21 -48.03 40.88
C ARG A 10 24.62 -48.67 40.87
N THR A 11 25.78 -47.99 41.02
CA THR A 11 26.20 -46.60 41.35
C THR A 11 27.67 -46.41 40.85
N ALA A 12 28.43 -45.29 40.90
CA ALA A 12 28.27 -43.93 41.46
C ALA A 12 29.24 -42.89 40.81
N LEU A 13 28.79 -41.63 40.75
CA LEU A 13 29.48 -40.38 41.16
C LEU A 13 30.94 -40.07 40.73
N GLY A 14 31.14 -38.97 39.98
CA GLY A 14 32.43 -38.31 39.74
C GLY A 14 32.21 -36.89 39.18
N VAL A 15 32.73 -35.85 39.86
CA VAL A 15 32.35 -34.43 39.68
C VAL A 15 33.47 -33.61 39.05
N MET A 16 33.14 -32.71 38.10
CA MET A 16 33.56 -31.28 38.01
C MET A 16 32.90 -30.66 36.75
N LEU A 17 32.12 -29.57 36.85
CA LEU A 17 32.57 -28.16 36.80
C LEU A 17 33.38 -27.86 35.51
N THR A 18 32.99 -26.96 34.60
CA THR A 18 32.42 -25.61 34.77
C THR A 18 31.79 -25.07 33.47
N ALA A 19 30.84 -24.12 33.60
CA ALA A 19 30.61 -22.93 32.75
C ALA A 19 30.30 -23.10 31.23
N SER A 20 29.57 -22.21 30.54
CA SER A 20 28.62 -21.13 30.91
C SER A 20 28.05 -20.57 29.60
N LEU A 21 26.73 -20.37 29.49
CA LEU A 21 26.06 -19.49 28.51
C LEU A 21 26.27 -19.91 27.01
N LEU A 22 25.32 -19.79 26.10
CA LEU A 22 24.35 -18.72 25.88
C LEU A 22 23.00 -19.25 25.40
N PHE A 23 21.96 -18.42 25.55
CA PHE A 23 20.69 -18.59 24.85
C PHE A 23 20.88 -18.43 23.34
N ALA A 24 20.32 -19.35 22.57
CA ALA A 24 19.93 -19.14 21.20
C ALA A 24 18.51 -19.70 21.03
N CYS A 25 17.50 -18.91 21.42
CA CYS A 25 16.20 -19.08 20.81
C CYS A 25 16.34 -18.62 19.37
N GLU A 26 16.11 -19.51 18.42
CA GLU A 26 15.88 -19.14 17.03
C GLU A 26 14.63 -18.25 16.99
N ALA A 27 14.84 -16.94 16.90
CA ALA A 27 13.77 -16.03 16.55
C ALA A 27 13.52 -16.22 15.05
N ASP A 28 12.26 -16.51 14.68
CA ASP A 28 11.80 -16.41 13.29
C ASP A 28 12.30 -15.09 12.71
N SER A 29 13.12 -15.17 11.65
CA SER A 29 13.55 -13.99 10.93
C SER A 29 12.32 -13.42 10.22
N ASP A 30 11.83 -12.29 10.72
CA ASP A 30 10.79 -11.48 10.08
C ASP A 30 11.00 -11.48 8.56
N THR A 31 9.93 -11.72 7.79
CA THR A 31 9.86 -11.30 6.39
C THR A 31 9.88 -9.77 6.37
N THR A 32 11.07 -9.20 6.46
CA THR A 32 11.33 -7.78 6.26
C THR A 32 11.07 -7.49 4.78
N GLU A 33 9.89 -6.94 4.50
CA GLU A 33 9.58 -6.29 3.22
C GLU A 33 10.77 -5.38 2.88
N PRO A 34 11.43 -5.57 1.73
CA PRO A 34 12.74 -4.96 1.49
C PRO A 34 12.61 -3.44 1.48
N SER A 35 13.28 -2.79 2.44
CA SER A 35 13.22 -1.34 2.60
C SER A 35 14.19 -0.65 1.63
N PRO A 36 13.77 0.39 0.88
CA PRO A 36 14.65 1.09 -0.06
C PRO A 36 15.81 1.82 0.63
N GLU A 37 17.03 1.67 0.11
CA GLU A 37 18.28 2.23 0.68
C GLU A 37 18.36 3.76 0.76
N ALA A 38 17.39 4.50 0.20
CA ALA A 38 17.32 5.96 0.37
C ALA A 38 15.88 6.48 0.33
N THR A 39 15.48 7.15 1.40
CA THR A 39 14.25 7.95 1.46
C THR A 39 14.34 9.13 0.48
N PRO A 40 13.27 9.48 -0.27
CA PRO A 40 13.26 10.68 -1.09
C PRO A 40 13.55 11.96 -0.30
N THR A 41 14.24 12.91 -0.92
CA THR A 41 14.70 14.15 -0.24
C THR A 41 13.59 15.14 0.06
N ARG A 42 12.52 15.10 -0.74
CA ARG A 42 11.32 15.92 -0.55
C ARG A 42 10.11 15.24 -1.19
N THR A 43 8.98 15.21 -0.49
CA THR A 43 7.75 14.62 -1.02
C THR A 43 6.49 15.36 -0.61
N SER A 44 5.48 15.32 -1.47
CA SER A 44 4.11 15.66 -1.12
C SER A 44 3.17 14.64 -1.73
N PHE A 45 2.14 14.26 -0.98
CA PHE A 45 1.09 13.35 -1.40
C PHE A 45 -0.24 13.93 -0.93
N SER A 46 -1.14 14.19 -1.86
CA SER A 46 -2.45 14.80 -1.59
C SER A 46 -3.52 14.02 -2.32
N MET A 47 -4.49 13.51 -1.57
CA MET A 47 -5.56 12.65 -2.04
C MET A 47 -6.90 13.18 -1.60
N VAL A 48 -7.88 13.13 -2.51
CA VAL A 48 -9.28 13.47 -2.22
C VAL A 48 -10.18 12.36 -2.78
N ASP A 49 -10.91 11.69 -1.90
CA ASP A 49 -11.99 10.77 -2.28
C ASP A 49 -13.33 11.48 -2.15
N SER A 50 -14.12 11.50 -3.23
CA SER A 50 -15.48 12.07 -3.27
C SER A 50 -16.52 10.95 -3.35
N ILE A 51 -17.38 10.81 -2.34
CA ILE A 51 -18.44 9.78 -2.32
C ILE A 51 -19.46 10.06 -3.43
N LYS A 52 -19.81 9.01 -4.18
CA LYS A 52 -20.98 8.97 -5.06
C LYS A 52 -21.98 7.95 -4.52
N VAL A 53 -23.01 8.41 -3.82
CA VAL A 53 -24.10 7.56 -3.34
C VAL A 53 -25.12 7.38 -4.45
N ASP A 54 -25.55 6.14 -4.70
CA ASP A 54 -26.62 5.87 -5.67
C ASP A 54 -27.95 6.52 -5.21
N ALA A 55 -28.65 7.17 -6.15
CA ALA A 55 -29.87 7.92 -5.85
C ALA A 55 -31.04 7.02 -5.41
N GLY A 56 -31.05 5.72 -5.75
CA GLY A 56 -32.03 4.75 -5.27
C GLY A 56 -32.01 4.60 -3.74
N TYR A 57 -30.85 4.82 -3.10
CA TYR A 57 -30.76 4.82 -1.63
C TYR A 57 -31.46 6.00 -0.96
N GLN A 58 -31.83 7.07 -1.69
CA GLN A 58 -32.61 8.18 -1.15
C GLN A 58 -33.94 7.72 -0.55
N ASN A 59 -34.57 6.71 -1.14
CA ASN A 59 -35.87 6.20 -0.69
C ASN A 59 -35.72 5.02 0.30
N MET A 60 -34.68 4.20 0.16
CA MET A 60 -34.47 3.02 1.01
C MET A 60 -33.78 3.37 2.34
N TYR A 61 -32.80 4.28 2.32
CA TYR A 61 -32.01 4.69 3.48
C TYR A 61 -31.81 6.23 3.47
N PRO A 62 -32.89 7.02 3.59
CA PRO A 62 -32.85 8.48 3.42
C PRO A 62 -31.83 9.18 4.33
N GLU A 63 -31.71 8.74 5.58
CA GLU A 63 -30.74 9.29 6.54
C GLU A 63 -29.29 9.04 6.08
N ALA A 64 -28.95 7.78 5.75
CA ALA A 64 -27.62 7.45 5.24
C ALA A 64 -27.31 8.17 3.92
N TYR A 65 -28.28 8.25 2.99
CA TYR A 65 -28.12 8.98 1.74
C TYR A 65 -27.81 10.47 2.00
N ASN A 66 -28.60 11.14 2.84
CA ASN A 66 -28.40 12.54 3.21
C ASN A 66 -27.05 12.76 3.93
N ASN A 67 -26.65 11.84 4.80
CA ASN A 67 -25.43 11.92 5.59
C ASN A 67 -24.15 11.62 4.79
N LEU A 68 -24.24 11.04 3.59
CA LEU A 68 -23.08 10.56 2.82
C LEU A 68 -22.91 11.21 1.45
N ARG A 69 -24.01 11.62 0.80
CA ARG A 69 -23.96 12.23 -0.54
C ARG A 69 -23.08 13.49 -0.54
N GLY A 70 -22.14 13.56 -1.48
CA GLY A 70 -21.25 14.72 -1.65
C GLY A 70 -20.19 14.90 -0.56
N LYS A 71 -20.05 13.97 0.41
CA LYS A 71 -18.91 14.01 1.34
C LYS A 71 -17.59 13.78 0.60
N THR A 72 -16.55 14.45 1.07
CA THR A 72 -15.17 14.31 0.58
C THR A 72 -14.20 14.04 1.72
N TYR A 73 -13.30 13.10 1.52
CA TYR A 73 -12.30 12.67 2.50
C TYR A 73 -10.92 13.00 1.95
N LYS A 74 -10.02 13.48 2.81
CA LYS A 74 -8.74 14.04 2.38
C LYS A 74 -7.60 13.42 3.16
N VAL A 75 -6.53 13.07 2.46
CA VAL A 75 -5.23 12.72 3.04
C VAL A 75 -4.20 13.69 2.47
N ALA A 76 -3.36 14.23 3.33
CA ALA A 76 -2.25 15.07 2.94
C ALA A 76 -1.02 14.66 3.77
N ALA A 77 0.03 14.24 3.08
CA ALA A 77 1.33 13.93 3.67
C ALA A 77 2.40 14.79 2.99
N GLN A 78 3.36 15.24 3.78
CA GLN A 78 4.54 15.95 3.32
C GLN A 78 5.75 15.34 4.01
N ASP A 79 6.79 15.05 3.23
CA ASP A 79 8.07 14.47 3.67
C ASP A 79 7.89 13.18 4.51
N LYS A 80 6.80 12.46 4.23
CA LYS A 80 6.36 11.18 4.83
C LYS A 80 5.74 10.25 3.77
N LEU A 81 6.51 10.04 2.71
CA LEU A 81 6.13 9.20 1.59
C LEU A 81 7.27 8.22 1.31
N GLU A 82 6.99 6.93 1.42
CA GLU A 82 7.82 5.89 0.82
C GLU A 82 7.61 5.94 -0.69
N ALA A 83 8.68 6.11 -1.46
CA ALA A 83 8.59 6.20 -2.91
C ALA A 83 9.86 5.65 -3.58
N TYR A 84 9.67 4.81 -4.59
CA TYR A 84 10.73 4.16 -5.36
C TYR A 84 10.20 3.74 -6.73
N PHE A 85 11.09 3.28 -7.61
CA PHE A 85 10.72 2.61 -8.85
C PHE A 85 11.31 1.20 -8.93
N ILE A 86 10.63 0.30 -9.65
CA ILE A 86 11.12 -1.04 -9.96
C ILE A 86 11.14 -1.20 -11.49
N GLU A 87 12.23 -1.75 -12.02
CA GLU A 87 12.30 -2.21 -13.42
C GLU A 87 12.21 -3.74 -13.44
N GLU A 88 11.05 -4.26 -13.87
CA GLU A 88 10.78 -5.70 -13.91
C GLU A 88 9.76 -6.01 -15.01
N ASN A 89 9.64 -7.28 -15.40
CA ASN A 89 8.56 -7.76 -16.29
C ASN A 89 8.41 -6.95 -17.60
N ASN A 90 9.53 -6.44 -18.14
CA ASN A 90 9.57 -5.56 -19.32
C ASN A 90 8.74 -4.26 -19.14
N GLY A 91 8.81 -3.64 -17.96
CA GLY A 91 8.21 -2.33 -17.69
C GLY A 91 8.83 -1.62 -16.48
N VAL A 92 8.33 -0.42 -16.21
CA VAL A 92 8.66 0.35 -15.01
C VAL A 92 7.44 0.48 -14.12
N THR A 93 7.56 0.11 -12.86
CA THR A 93 6.57 0.39 -11.82
C THR A 93 7.05 1.55 -10.96
N LEU A 94 6.26 2.63 -10.86
CA LEU A 94 6.45 3.67 -9.85
C LEU A 94 5.57 3.35 -8.64
N TYR A 95 6.12 3.41 -7.43
CA TYR A 95 5.41 3.11 -6.18
C TYR A 95 5.44 4.32 -5.23
N PHE A 96 4.30 4.59 -4.58
CA PHE A 96 4.14 5.69 -3.63
C PHE A 96 3.21 5.28 -2.48
N ARG A 97 3.70 5.31 -1.24
CA ARG A 97 2.94 4.97 -0.02
C ARG A 97 3.11 6.02 1.06
N ASP A 98 1.99 6.58 1.52
CA ASP A 98 1.93 7.47 2.67
C ASP A 98 2.35 6.71 3.94
N THR A 99 3.38 7.22 4.61
CA THR A 99 3.90 6.68 5.88
C THR A 99 3.55 7.58 7.08
N SER A 100 2.76 8.65 6.86
CA SER A 100 2.37 9.60 7.92
C SER A 100 1.54 8.95 9.04
N THR A 101 0.79 7.89 8.72
CA THR A 101 -0.18 7.27 9.60
C THR A 101 -0.26 5.76 9.33
N VAL A 102 0.20 4.95 10.30
CA VAL A 102 0.32 3.47 10.18
C VAL A 102 -0.98 2.78 9.74
N ASN A 103 -2.13 3.34 10.14
CA ASN A 103 -3.45 2.74 9.92
C ASN A 103 -4.11 3.12 8.59
N THR A 104 -3.67 4.19 7.90
CA THR A 104 -4.38 4.64 6.69
C THR A 104 -4.01 3.81 5.47
N ARG A 105 -2.74 3.40 5.35
CA ARG A 105 -2.23 2.52 4.27
C ARG A 105 -2.49 3.07 2.86
N SER A 106 -2.47 4.39 2.71
CA SER A 106 -2.69 5.06 1.43
C SER A 106 -1.50 4.82 0.49
N TRP A 107 -1.66 3.97 -0.53
CA TRP A 107 -0.65 3.80 -1.58
C TRP A 107 -1.24 3.72 -2.98
N VAL A 108 -0.40 4.06 -3.96
CA VAL A 108 -0.64 3.88 -5.39
C VAL A 108 0.62 3.32 -6.06
N SER A 109 0.44 2.44 -7.03
CA SER A 109 1.48 2.07 -7.99
C SER A 109 1.00 2.28 -9.42
N MET A 110 1.92 2.63 -10.31
CA MET A 110 1.66 2.85 -11.74
C MET A 110 2.69 2.08 -12.55
N HIS A 111 2.23 1.12 -13.35
CA HIS A 111 3.07 0.29 -14.21
C HIS A 111 2.96 0.73 -15.68
N PHE A 112 4.12 0.92 -16.30
CA PHE A 112 4.28 1.28 -17.70
C PHE A 112 5.00 0.14 -18.44
N SER A 113 4.25 -0.71 -19.15
CA SER A 113 4.83 -1.83 -19.90
C SER A 113 5.55 -1.37 -21.18
N ASN A 114 6.51 -2.17 -21.63
CA ASN A 114 7.41 -1.88 -22.76
C ASN A 114 8.23 -0.59 -22.57
N ARG A 115 8.62 -0.29 -21.32
CA ARG A 115 9.41 0.88 -20.93
C ARG A 115 10.55 0.50 -20.01
N THR A 116 11.59 1.33 -20.00
CA THR A 116 12.65 1.38 -19.00
C THR A 116 12.71 2.80 -18.43
N ILE A 117 13.29 2.97 -17.25
CA ILE A 117 13.43 4.27 -16.57
C ILE A 117 14.17 5.29 -17.45
N GLN A 118 15.04 4.81 -18.34
CA GLN A 118 15.81 5.61 -19.30
C GLN A 118 15.00 6.03 -20.54
N ASN A 119 13.91 5.32 -20.88
CA ASN A 119 13.07 5.60 -22.05
C ASN A 119 11.65 6.08 -21.72
N LEU A 120 11.36 6.32 -20.44
CA LEU A 120 10.14 6.99 -20.01
C LEU A 120 10.08 8.42 -20.56
N PRO A 121 8.96 8.83 -21.20
CA PRO A 121 8.78 10.21 -21.62
C PRO A 121 8.81 11.18 -20.43
N ALA A 122 9.38 12.37 -20.62
CA ALA A 122 9.40 13.41 -19.60
C ALA A 122 7.99 13.90 -19.19
N SER A 123 6.98 13.69 -20.03
CA SER A 123 5.57 13.79 -19.65
C SER A 123 4.78 12.65 -20.30
N ILE A 124 3.94 11.97 -19.53
CA ILE A 124 3.16 10.81 -19.96
C ILE A 124 1.73 10.90 -19.41
N SER A 125 0.72 10.57 -20.22
CA SER A 125 -0.64 10.45 -19.70
C SER A 125 -0.75 9.19 -18.86
N LEU A 126 -1.37 9.29 -17.69
CA LEU A 126 -1.63 8.13 -16.85
C LEU A 126 -2.75 7.23 -17.43
N LYS A 127 -3.43 7.68 -18.49
CA LYS A 127 -4.27 6.82 -19.34
C LYS A 127 -3.45 5.82 -20.17
N ASP A 128 -2.16 6.11 -20.40
CA ASP A 128 -1.23 5.24 -21.13
C ASP A 128 -0.52 4.25 -20.18
N ALA A 129 -0.70 4.40 -18.86
CA ALA A 129 -0.23 3.43 -17.88
C ALA A 129 -1.02 2.12 -18.05
N THR A 130 -0.32 1.01 -18.18
CA THR A 130 -0.92 -0.31 -18.43
C THR A 130 -1.76 -0.77 -17.25
N THR A 131 -1.28 -0.48 -16.04
CA THR A 131 -1.96 -0.83 -14.79
C THR A 131 -1.70 0.25 -13.75
N VAL A 132 -2.76 0.72 -13.07
CA VAL A 132 -2.64 1.57 -11.87
C VAL A 132 -3.35 0.89 -10.73
N CYS A 133 -2.63 0.58 -9.66
CA CYS A 133 -3.14 -0.13 -8.50
C CYS A 133 -3.16 0.78 -7.28
N VAL A 134 -4.18 0.62 -6.45
CA VAL A 134 -4.29 1.26 -5.15
C VAL A 134 -4.63 0.20 -4.11
N HIS A 135 -4.33 0.46 -2.84
CA HIS A 135 -4.58 -0.50 -1.77
C HIS A 135 -6.04 -0.98 -1.73
N ASN A 136 -6.23 -2.28 -1.52
CA ASN A 136 -7.55 -2.83 -1.18
C ASN A 136 -7.83 -2.57 0.31
N GLY A 137 -8.64 -1.54 0.58
CA GLY A 137 -8.98 -1.13 1.96
C GLY A 137 -7.98 -0.14 2.52
N GLN A 138 -8.09 1.11 2.08
CA GLN A 138 -7.48 2.25 2.77
C GLN A 138 -8.42 2.71 3.89
N THR A 139 -7.87 3.06 5.05
CA THR A 139 -8.63 3.68 6.16
C THR A 139 -8.29 5.17 6.24
N PHE A 140 -9.15 5.99 6.84
CA PHE A 140 -8.89 7.40 7.12
C PHE A 140 -8.86 7.65 8.64
N SER A 141 -8.39 8.82 9.05
CA SER A 141 -8.25 9.20 10.47
C SER A 141 -9.56 9.30 11.24
N ASP A 142 -10.69 9.44 10.54
CA ASP A 142 -12.05 9.44 11.09
C ASP A 142 -12.68 8.04 11.19
N GLY A 143 -11.93 6.98 10.86
CA GLY A 143 -12.41 5.60 10.89
C GLY A 143 -13.21 5.19 9.65
N SER A 144 -13.39 6.07 8.67
CA SER A 144 -13.91 5.70 7.35
C SER A 144 -12.87 4.91 6.54
N GLY A 145 -13.28 4.34 5.39
CA GLY A 145 -12.37 3.64 4.50
C GLY A 145 -12.85 3.58 3.04
N ALA A 146 -11.90 3.45 2.12
CA ALA A 146 -12.14 3.30 0.70
C ALA A 146 -11.58 1.94 0.23
N MET A 147 -12.38 1.18 -0.52
CA MET A 147 -11.99 -0.15 -1.02
C MET A 147 -11.95 -0.16 -2.54
N SER A 148 -10.81 -0.56 -3.08
CA SER A 148 -10.61 -0.90 -4.48
C SER A 148 -10.53 -2.42 -4.62
N PRO A 149 -11.08 -3.04 -5.68
CA PRO A 149 -10.81 -4.44 -6.02
C PRO A 149 -9.33 -4.70 -6.38
N GLY A 150 -8.49 -3.66 -6.42
CA GLY A 150 -7.06 -3.71 -6.68
C GLY A 150 -6.67 -2.67 -7.71
N CYS A 151 -6.40 -3.12 -8.93
CA CYS A 151 -5.99 -2.26 -10.03
C CYS A 151 -7.20 -1.70 -10.78
N VAL A 152 -7.19 -0.39 -11.03
CA VAL A 152 -8.35 0.39 -11.48
C VAL A 152 -8.00 1.19 -12.74
N LYS A 153 -9.01 1.37 -13.60
CA LYS A 153 -8.84 2.16 -14.82
C LYS A 153 -8.65 3.64 -14.48
N VAL A 154 -7.60 4.23 -15.02
CA VAL A 154 -7.36 5.68 -14.92
C VAL A 154 -8.39 6.43 -15.75
N LEU A 155 -9.09 7.38 -15.09
CA LEU A 155 -10.05 8.28 -15.72
C LEU A 155 -9.36 9.52 -16.29
N ASP A 156 -8.28 9.96 -15.63
CA ASP A 156 -7.49 11.13 -16.02
C ASP A 156 -6.15 11.18 -15.26
N GLY A 157 -5.21 11.99 -15.74
CA GLY A 157 -3.97 12.30 -15.02
C GLY A 157 -2.74 12.33 -15.93
N THR A 158 -1.70 13.00 -15.43
CA THR A 158 -0.41 13.14 -16.10
C THR A 158 0.71 12.96 -15.09
N ALA A 159 1.76 12.24 -15.48
CA ALA A 159 3.03 12.26 -14.76
C ALA A 159 4.06 13.06 -15.54
N THR A 160 4.85 13.87 -14.83
CA THR A 160 6.01 14.60 -15.35
C THR A 160 7.23 14.06 -14.64
N LEU A 161 8.19 13.54 -15.41
CA LEU A 161 9.27 12.70 -14.93
C LEU A 161 10.63 13.22 -15.41
N LEU A 162 11.62 13.24 -14.52
CA LEU A 162 12.99 13.61 -14.81
C LEU A 162 13.93 12.57 -14.21
N TYR A 163 14.46 11.70 -15.06
CA TYR A 163 15.47 10.71 -14.67
C TYR A 163 16.89 11.26 -14.90
N ASN A 164 17.73 11.19 -13.88
CA ASN A 164 19.15 11.49 -13.99
C ASN A 164 19.96 10.19 -14.03
N ALA A 165 20.47 9.85 -15.21
CA ALA A 165 21.23 8.62 -15.43
C ALA A 165 22.58 8.57 -14.69
N LEU A 166 23.19 9.72 -14.38
CA LEU A 166 24.47 9.78 -13.65
C LEU A 166 24.28 9.43 -12.17
N THR A 167 23.25 9.98 -11.54
CA THR A 167 22.96 9.75 -10.11
C THR A 167 22.01 8.59 -9.86
N LYS A 168 21.39 8.04 -10.92
CA LYS A 168 20.37 6.98 -10.90
C LYS A 168 19.17 7.32 -10.01
N VAL A 169 18.67 8.55 -10.13
CA VAL A 169 17.49 9.02 -9.40
C VAL A 169 16.41 9.52 -10.35
N LEU A 170 15.15 9.35 -9.94
CA LEU A 170 13.98 9.92 -10.59
C LEU A 170 13.40 11.03 -9.69
N SER A 171 13.06 12.15 -10.31
CA SER A 171 12.28 13.23 -9.68
C SER A 171 11.07 13.54 -10.54
N GLY A 172 10.00 14.07 -9.98
CA GLY A 172 8.81 14.38 -10.77
C GLY A 172 7.57 14.72 -9.98
N SER A 173 6.45 14.71 -10.72
CA SER A 173 5.12 14.89 -10.16
C SER A 173 4.09 14.03 -10.89
N VAL A 174 3.04 13.69 -10.16
CA VAL A 174 1.79 13.13 -10.67
C VAL A 174 0.71 14.16 -10.36
N VAL A 175 -0.03 14.58 -11.38
CA VAL A 175 -1.08 15.60 -11.23
C VAL A 175 -2.40 15.13 -11.82
N ASN A 176 -3.47 15.43 -11.10
CA ASN A 176 -4.85 15.09 -11.45
C ASN A 176 -5.08 13.60 -11.76
N LEU A 177 -4.40 12.69 -11.05
CA LEU A 177 -4.64 11.24 -11.20
C LEU A 177 -6.03 10.92 -10.67
N LYS A 178 -6.99 10.76 -11.58
CA LYS A 178 -8.39 10.45 -11.27
C LYS A 178 -8.65 8.97 -11.46
N LEU A 179 -9.15 8.32 -10.40
CA LEU A 179 -9.52 6.91 -10.39
C LEU A 179 -10.99 6.75 -10.00
N GLY A 180 -11.67 5.78 -10.59
CA GLY A 180 -12.94 5.28 -10.08
C GLY A 180 -12.69 4.21 -9.02
N LEU A 181 -13.36 4.30 -7.88
CA LEU A 181 -13.33 3.28 -6.83
C LEU A 181 -14.71 2.63 -6.70
N GLU A 182 -14.73 1.30 -6.61
CA GLU A 182 -15.99 0.54 -6.54
C GLU A 182 -16.73 0.74 -5.22
N TYR A 183 -16.02 0.80 -4.09
CA TYR A 183 -16.66 0.84 -2.77
C TYR A 183 -16.07 1.93 -1.88
N TYR A 184 -16.95 2.60 -1.14
CA TYR A 184 -16.58 3.51 -0.08
C TYR A 184 -17.40 3.16 1.18
N VAL A 185 -16.70 2.95 2.29
CA VAL A 185 -17.24 2.52 3.58
C VAL A 185 -17.11 3.68 4.57
N PRO A 186 -18.20 4.39 4.92
CA PRO A 186 -18.11 5.61 5.71
C PRO A 186 -17.58 5.43 7.13
N GLU A 187 -17.71 4.24 7.70
CA GLU A 187 -17.21 3.89 9.03
C GLU A 187 -16.85 2.40 9.03
N TYR A 188 -15.63 2.04 9.43
CA TYR A 188 -15.17 0.65 9.51
C TYR A 188 -15.90 -0.17 10.60
N THR A 189 -16.63 0.52 11.48
CA THR A 189 -17.53 -0.02 12.51
C THR A 189 -18.91 -0.41 12.01
N PHE A 190 -19.27 -0.12 10.75
CA PHE A 190 -20.55 -0.57 10.20
C PHE A 190 -20.62 -2.12 10.24
N PRO A 191 -21.71 -2.72 10.75
CA PRO A 191 -21.78 -4.16 11.03
C PRO A 191 -21.86 -5.06 9.78
N ASN A 192 -21.50 -4.54 8.60
CA ASN A 192 -21.92 -5.07 7.31
C ASN A 192 -20.76 -5.61 6.46
N ARG A 193 -20.01 -6.57 7.02
CA ARG A 193 -19.16 -7.47 6.22
C ARG A 193 -19.98 -8.41 5.30
N ALA A 194 -21.29 -8.53 5.52
CA ALA A 194 -22.20 -9.39 4.75
C ALA A 194 -23.19 -8.61 3.87
N GLY A 195 -23.78 -7.51 4.38
CA GLY A 195 -24.73 -6.69 3.63
C GLY A 195 -24.03 -5.52 2.95
N ASN A 196 -23.87 -5.61 1.64
CA ASN A 196 -23.20 -4.59 0.83
C ASN A 196 -24.16 -3.41 0.56
N ALA A 197 -24.54 -2.69 1.62
CA ALA A 197 -25.69 -1.77 1.67
C ALA A 197 -25.58 -0.55 0.74
N LEU A 198 -24.39 -0.30 0.21
CA LEU A 198 -24.11 0.76 -0.77
C LEU A 198 -23.37 0.20 -2.00
N ARG A 199 -23.56 -1.08 -2.39
CA ARG A 199 -22.81 -1.74 -3.49
C ARG A 199 -22.90 -1.04 -4.86
N GLN A 200 -23.95 -0.25 -5.09
CA GLN A 200 -24.15 0.54 -6.32
C GLN A 200 -23.56 1.97 -6.20
N SER A 201 -23.19 2.37 -4.98
CA SER A 201 -22.42 3.59 -4.70
C SER A 201 -20.93 3.29 -4.83
N GLY A 202 -20.12 4.34 -4.98
CA GLY A 202 -18.66 4.23 -5.00
C GLY A 202 -18.01 5.57 -4.65
N SER A 203 -16.80 5.80 -5.14
CA SER A 203 -16.18 7.13 -5.04
C SER A 203 -15.30 7.46 -6.24
N SER A 204 -14.98 8.74 -6.38
CA SER A 204 -13.93 9.21 -7.29
C SER A 204 -12.75 9.66 -6.46
N ARG A 205 -11.59 9.03 -6.67
CA ARG A 205 -10.31 9.47 -6.13
C ARG A 205 -9.66 10.48 -7.06
N ASN A 206 -9.07 11.53 -6.51
CA ASN A 206 -8.14 12.41 -7.19
C ASN A 206 -6.85 12.48 -6.37
N LEU A 207 -5.71 12.25 -7.01
CA LEU A 207 -4.40 12.18 -6.37
C LEU A 207 -3.40 13.12 -7.07
N ASN A 208 -2.63 13.84 -6.25
CA ASN A 208 -1.45 14.59 -6.66
C ASN A 208 -0.25 14.14 -5.83
N ILE A 209 0.90 13.95 -6.47
CA ILE A 209 2.16 13.57 -5.82
C ILE A 209 3.27 14.47 -6.36
N THR A 210 4.20 14.88 -5.52
CA THR A 210 5.50 15.41 -5.93
C THR A 210 6.59 14.64 -5.21
N PHE A 211 7.69 14.34 -5.88
CA PHE A 211 8.78 13.56 -5.30
C PHE A 211 10.13 13.97 -5.90
N GLU A 212 11.15 14.02 -5.05
CA GLU A 212 12.53 14.34 -5.43
C GLU A 212 13.46 13.19 -5.06
N ASN A 213 14.29 12.80 -6.03
CA ASN A 213 15.42 11.87 -5.88
C ASN A 213 15.05 10.45 -5.42
N ILE A 214 13.91 9.89 -5.85
CA ILE A 214 13.59 8.48 -5.60
C ILE A 214 14.55 7.56 -6.37
N ARG A 215 14.88 6.40 -5.79
CA ARG A 215 15.82 5.42 -6.37
C ARG A 215 15.11 4.17 -6.86
N GLY A 216 15.84 3.39 -7.66
CA GLY A 216 15.43 2.05 -8.03
C GLY A 216 15.49 1.14 -6.81
N HIS A 217 14.45 0.33 -6.61
CA HIS A 217 14.41 -0.70 -5.58
C HIS A 217 14.80 -2.04 -6.20
N SER A 218 15.95 -2.59 -5.80
CA SER A 218 16.38 -3.94 -6.13
C SER A 218 15.79 -4.91 -5.11
N GLY A 219 14.71 -5.61 -5.50
CA GLY A 219 14.22 -6.75 -4.73
C GLY A 219 15.27 -7.86 -4.70
N ASN A 220 15.53 -8.39 -3.50
CA ASN A 220 16.27 -9.63 -3.25
C ASN A 220 15.27 -10.73 -2.88
#